data_AF-A0AAD4DSH2-F1
#
_entry.id   AF-A0AAD4DSH2-F1
#
_cell.length_a   1.000
_cell.length_b   1.000
_cell.length_c   1.000
_cell.angle_alpha   90.00
_cell.angle_beta   90.00
_cell.angle_gamma   90.00
#
_symmetry.space_group_name_H-M   'P 1'
#
loop_
_entity.id
_entity.type
_entity.pdbx_description
1 polymer ?
#
loop_
_entity_poly.entity_id
_entity_poly.type
_entity_poly.pdbx_seq_one_letter_code
_entity_poly.pdbx_strand_id
1 'polypeptide(L)' 'FMPFRQPKANHGLYKILCIICNGEHLVSIINISDIHRSVHLIPKFGPVIPRKWTSSTV' A
#
# COMPACT_ATOMS: atom_id res chain seq x y z
N PHE A 1 -14.08 2.85 10.60
CA PHE A 1 -13.35 3.88 9.83
C PHE A 1 -12.68 3.19 8.64
N MET A 2 -13.04 3.49 7.40
CA MET A 2 -12.46 2.79 6.24
C MET A 2 -11.14 3.47 5.80
N PRO A 3 -10.01 2.73 5.65
CA PRO A 3 -8.72 3.33 5.24
C PRO A 3 -8.68 3.74 3.76
N PHE A 4 -9.70 3.38 2.98
CA PHE A 4 -9.71 3.49 1.53
C PHE A 4 -10.30 4.81 1.07
N ARG A 5 -9.62 5.92 1.38
CA ARG A 5 -10.13 7.28 1.05
C ARG A 5 -10.24 7.51 -0.45
N GLN A 6 -9.15 7.28 -1.19
CA GLN A 6 -9.14 7.35 -2.65
C GLN A 6 -8.07 6.40 -3.23
N PRO A 7 -8.38 5.72 -4.35
CA PRO A 7 -7.40 4.91 -5.04
C PRO A 7 -6.35 5.82 -5.69
N LYS A 8 -5.10 5.36 -5.77
CA LYS A 8 -4.06 6.11 -6.48
C LYS A 8 -4.41 6.19 -7.97
N ALA A 9 -4.42 7.39 -8.53
CA ALA A 9 -4.88 7.65 -9.90
C ALA A 9 -4.13 6.86 -11.00
N ASN A 10 -2.86 6.55 -10.79
CA ASN A 10 -2.02 5.88 -11.77
C ASN A 10 -2.21 4.35 -11.85
N HIS A 11 -2.82 3.72 -10.86
CA HIS A 11 -3.04 2.26 -10.87
C HIS A 11 -4.37 1.82 -10.25
N GLY A 12 -5.20 2.73 -9.75
CA GLY A 12 -6.52 2.41 -9.19
C GLY A 12 -6.49 1.62 -7.87
N LEU A 13 -5.32 1.44 -7.25
CA LEU A 13 -5.17 0.64 -6.02
C LEU A 13 -5.05 1.55 -4.79
N TYR A 14 -5.48 1.03 -3.64
CA TYR A 14 -5.34 1.71 -2.36
C TYR A 14 -4.06 1.28 -1.64
N LYS A 15 -3.43 2.21 -0.93
CA LYS A 15 -2.35 1.88 -0.01
C LYS A 15 -2.97 1.38 1.29
N ILE A 16 -2.71 0.12 1.64
CA ILE A 16 -3.05 -0.40 2.96
C ILE A 16 -2.02 0.17 3.94
N LEU A 17 -2.50 0.91 4.94
CA LEU A 17 -1.69 1.38 6.06
C LEU A 17 -2.17 0.64 7.30
N CYS A 18 -1.22 0.19 8.12
CA CYS A 18 -1.58 -0.31 9.44
C CYS A 18 -2.02 0.90 10.28
N ILE A 19 -3.25 0.86 10.78
CA ILE A 19 -3.80 1.92 11.62
C ILE A 19 -3.66 1.48 13.06
N ILE A 20 -3.01 2.30 13.88
CA ILE A 20 -2.96 2.10 15.33
C ILE A 20 -4.07 2.95 15.94
N CYS A 21 -4.94 2.32 16.72
CA CYS A 21 -6.04 2.97 17.44
C CYS A 21 -5.92 2.60 18.91
N ASN A 22 -5.82 3.58 19.80
CA ASN A 22 -5.65 3.39 21.25
C ASN A 22 -4.48 2.47 21.64
N GLY A 23 -3.37 2.53 20.90
CA GLY A 23 -2.19 1.71 21.17
C GLY A 23 -2.24 0.29 20.60
N GLU A 24 -3.37 -0.09 19.96
CA GLU A 24 -3.52 -1.41 19.35
C GLU A 24 -3.61 -1.32 17.82
N HIS A 25 -3.17 -2.37 17.15
CA HIS A 25 -3.27 -2.49 15.70
C HIS A 25 -4.72 -2.80 15.31
N LEU A 26 -5.31 -1.93 14.49
CA LEU A 26 -6.64 -2.16 13.93
C LEU A 26 -6.54 -3.22 12.81
N VAL A 27 -7.23 -4.34 13.01
CA VAL A 27 -7.32 -5.45 12.04
C VAL A 27 -8.77 -5.68 11.61
N SER A 28 -8.96 -6.21 10.40
CA SER A 28 -10.26 -6.61 9.88
C SER A 28 -10.27 -8.12 9.69
N ILE A 29 -11.23 -8.80 10.31
CA ILE A 29 -11.47 -10.24 10.13
C ILE A 29 -12.68 -10.36 9.20
N ILE A 30 -12.53 -11.07 8.09
CA ILE A 30 -13.61 -11.33 7.12
C ILE A 30 -13.78 -12.83 6.91
N ASN A 31 -14.97 -13.28 6.56
CA ASN A 31 -15.19 -14.68 6.23
C ASN A 31 -14.56 -14.99 4.87
N ILE A 32 -14.08 -16.23 4.73
CA ILE A 32 -13.48 -16.71 3.47
C ILE A 32 -14.52 -16.68 2.33
N SER A 33 -15.80 -16.89 2.65
CA SER A 33 -16.92 -16.79 1.71
C SER A 33 -17.04 -15.41 1.04
N ASP A 34 -16.55 -14.36 1.69
CA ASP A 34 -16.68 -12.99 1.20
C ASP A 34 -15.55 -12.62 0.22
N ILE A 35 -14.57 -13.52 0.02
CA ILE A 35 -13.46 -13.34 -0.90
C ILE A 35 -13.87 -13.84 -2.30
N HIS A 36 -14.25 -12.92 -3.18
CA HIS A 36 -14.66 -13.28 -4.54
C HIS A 36 -13.49 -13.54 -5.49
N ARG A 37 -12.41 -12.74 -5.40
CA ARG A 37 -11.27 -12.78 -6.32
C ARG A 37 -9.99 -12.31 -5.62
N SER A 38 -8.87 -12.90 -6.00
CA SER A 38 -7.53 -12.40 -5.68
C SER A 38 -6.87 -11.86 -6.94
N VAL A 39 -5.96 -10.91 -6.79
CA VAL A 39 -5.15 -10.39 -7.89
C VAL A 39 -3.72 -10.27 -7.43
N HIS A 40 -2.78 -10.69 -8.28
CA HIS A 40 -1.36 -10.52 -8.00
C HIS A 40 -0.98 -9.06 -8.28
N LEU A 41 -0.58 -8.34 -7.24
CA LEU A 41 -0.16 -6.94 -7.36
C LEU A 41 1.36 -6.88 -7.40
N ILE A 42 1.91 -6.35 -8.49
CA ILE A 42 3.34 -6.03 -8.58
C ILE A 42 3.55 -4.66 -7.94
N PRO A 43 4.38 -4.53 -6.89
CA PRO A 43 4.65 -3.24 -6.27
C PRO A 43 5.26 -2.28 -7.29
N LYS A 44 4.68 -1.08 -7.41
CA LYS A 44 5.38 0.02 -8.07
C LYS A 44 6.36 0.62 -7.07
N PHE A 45 7.59 0.14 -7.11
CA PHE A 45 8.68 0.77 -6.37
C PHE A 45 8.77 2.24 -6.79
N GLY A 46 9.05 3.12 -5.81
CA GLY A 46 9.11 4.58 -6.02
C GLY A 46 10.19 5.00 -7.02
N PRO A 47 10.54 6.30 -7.09
CA PRO A 47 11.62 6.77 -7.96
C PRO A 47 12.85 5.90 -7.76
N VAL A 48 13.23 5.15 -8.80
CA VAL A 48 14.49 4.42 -8.80
C VAL A 48 15.56 5.48 -8.87
N ILE A 49 16.32 5.66 -7.79
CA ILE A 49 17.48 6.56 -7.80
C ILE A 49 18.35 6.10 -8.98
N PRO A 50 18.63 6.98 -9.96
CA PRO A 50 19.47 6.60 -11.09
C PRO A 50 20.80 6.07 -10.56
N ARG A 51 21.19 4.86 -10.96
CA ARG A 51 22.44 4.20 -10.53
C ARG A 51 23.72 5.06 -10.69
N LYS A 52 23.64 6.16 -11.44
CA LYS A 52 24.71 7.15 -11.62
C LYS A 52 24.88 8.15 -10.48
N TRP A 53 24.07 8.10 -9.42
CA TRP A 53 24.27 8.94 -8.24
C TRP A 53 25.48 8.43 -7.44
N THR A 54 26.61 9.11 -7.57
CA THR A 54 27.76 9.00 -6.66
C THR A 54 27.65 10.06 -5.58
N SER A 55 28.22 9.84 -4.38
CA SER A 55 28.09 10.75 -3.22
C SER A 55 28.72 12.15 -3.43
N SER A 56 29.27 12.41 -4.60
CA SER A 56 29.93 13.65 -5.03
C SER A 56 28.98 14.70 -5.63
N THR A 57 27.66 14.49 -5.56
CA THR A 57 26.65 15.48 -5.98
C THR A 57 25.56 15.61 -4.92
N VAL A 58 25.99 15.98 -3.71
CA VAL A 58 25.13 16.55 -2.67
C VAL A 58 25.52 18.01 -2.51
#